data_AF-A0AAD7AJ78-F1
#
_entry.id   AF-A0AAD7AJ78-F1
#
_cell.length_a   1.000
_cell.length_b   1.000
_cell.length_c   1.000
_cell.angle_alpha   90.00
_cell.angle_beta   90.00
_cell.angle_gamma   90.00
#
_symmetry.space_group_name_H-M   'P 1'
#
loop_
_entity.id
_entity.type
_entity.pdbx_description
1 polymer ?
#
loop_
_entity_poly.entity_id
_entity_poly.type
_entity_poly.pdbx_seq_one_letter_code
_entity_poly.pdbx_strand_id
1 'polypeptide(L)'
;MNNCSDINECRTLLNIIWSCLATTGLCIWAALHLNVPPPGRGYLVHTWLKLRMMLTTLIAPELMLGLAARQYMVAHWFAKTYNLSLTHGFFFAMGGFVTRDGGQPIVSKAQLSLYLHGIREIKVQDIRDKSKVDNLITWVTVVQVVWFAAQLIIRLQKSLPILELETVTVAFASVHLCIWILWMKKPRNVSEPIPINSLNPTKVYAMHAVRGAWDAGGGPLNVVDAESLYSAVSSIQHIANSWQSTATKPLMDTLVMHSSVQHVADSPHNTEYLDMHAETLVDSPTSWWDTEAKSLHHHHRIGDHLNGIIFGDYRYFPLMSSTSVPSFWSITFGEGPPDLLLVLFWQIISAIVFGAVHCLAWNTGFPSIIEMWMWRVSAAWITGFPLLCLLLLWTSNKFQHGSVPRGIFTYTNYGLMALYVVARVALLTLPFTTLRDLPQPMFKDIKWHSVFKF
;
A
#
# COMPACT_ATOMS: atom_id res chain seq x y z
N MET A 1 18.99 11.23 -51.12
CA MET A 1 18.39 11.65 -49.83
C MET A 1 16.89 11.58 -50.02
N ASN A 2 16.23 10.56 -49.49
CA ASN A 2 14.78 10.41 -49.64
C ASN A 2 14.12 11.35 -48.63
N ASN A 3 13.65 12.49 -49.11
CA ASN A 3 12.73 13.33 -48.35
C ASN A 3 11.50 12.49 -47.99
N CYS A 4 10.91 12.76 -46.82
CA CYS A 4 9.63 12.18 -46.41
C CYS A 4 8.48 12.71 -47.27
N SER A 5 8.47 12.40 -48.57
CA SER A 5 7.45 12.80 -49.54
C SER A 5 6.35 11.74 -49.70
N ASP A 6 6.61 10.49 -49.31
CA ASP A 6 5.61 9.42 -49.28
C ASP A 6 5.12 9.20 -47.84
N ILE A 7 3.82 9.45 -47.61
CA ILE A 7 3.17 9.30 -46.30
C ILE A 7 3.20 7.85 -45.80
N ASN A 8 3.38 6.87 -46.69
CA ASN A 8 3.44 5.46 -46.34
C ASN A 8 4.84 5.02 -45.85
N GLU A 9 5.88 5.84 -46.07
CA GLU A 9 7.24 5.57 -45.59
C GLU A 9 7.62 6.40 -44.36
N CYS A 10 6.72 7.27 -43.90
CA CYS A 10 7.00 8.24 -42.85
C CYS A 10 5.96 8.22 -41.75
N ARG A 11 6.43 8.19 -40.51
CA ARG A 11 5.56 8.30 -39.34
C ARG A 11 5.19 9.75 -39.11
N THR A 12 3.92 10.01 -38.81
CA THR A 12 3.46 11.36 -38.46
C THR A 12 3.76 11.69 -37.01
N LEU A 13 3.83 12.98 -36.69
CA LEU A 13 3.98 13.44 -35.31
C LEU A 13 2.85 12.93 -34.41
N LEU A 14 1.62 12.95 -34.92
CA LEU A 14 0.45 12.48 -34.19
C LEU A 14 0.56 10.99 -33.85
N ASN A 15 1.06 10.15 -34.77
CA ASN A 15 1.26 8.73 -34.53
C ASN A 15 2.29 8.48 -33.41
N ILE A 16 3.38 9.26 -33.38
CA ILE A 16 4.39 9.16 -32.31
C ILE A 16 3.77 9.54 -30.97
N ILE A 17 3.12 10.71 -30.89
CA ILE A 17 2.50 11.21 -29.65
C ILE A 17 1.46 10.21 -29.15
N TRP A 18 0.55 9.77 -30.02
CA TRP A 18 -0.52 8.85 -29.66
C TRP A 18 0.04 7.51 -29.20
N SER A 19 1.03 6.95 -29.89
CA SER A 19 1.65 5.69 -29.51
C SER A 19 2.30 5.76 -28.12
N CYS A 20 3.05 6.83 -27.83
CA CYS A 20 3.69 7.05 -26.53
C CYS A 20 2.66 7.27 -25.39
N LEU A 21 1.67 8.14 -25.63
CA LEU A 21 0.61 8.43 -24.64
C LEU A 21 -0.28 7.23 -24.37
N ALA A 22 -0.69 6.50 -25.42
CA ALA A 22 -1.50 5.29 -25.28
C ALA A 22 -0.73 4.20 -24.52
N THR A 23 0.54 3.97 -24.87
CA THR A 23 1.38 2.97 -24.19
C THR A 23 1.54 3.31 -22.71
N THR A 24 1.88 4.56 -22.40
CA THR A 24 2.04 5.05 -21.02
C THR A 24 0.72 4.96 -20.25
N GLY A 25 -0.37 5.46 -20.83
CA GLY A 25 -1.68 5.45 -20.19
C GLY A 25 -2.21 4.05 -19.91
N LEU A 26 -2.12 3.16 -20.91
CA LEU A 26 -2.58 1.77 -20.81
C LEU A 26 -1.75 0.95 -19.82
N CYS A 27 -0.43 1.14 -19.78
CA CYS A 27 0.43 0.39 -18.85
C CYS A 27 0.19 0.84 -17.40
N ILE A 28 0.04 2.13 -17.15
CA ILE A 28 -0.30 2.66 -15.82
C ILE A 28 -1.68 2.14 -15.39
N TRP A 29 -2.69 2.31 -16.23
CA TRP A 29 -4.06 1.93 -15.89
C TRP A 29 -4.22 0.43 -15.60
N ALA A 30 -3.55 -0.42 -16.39
CA ALA A 30 -3.60 -1.86 -16.22
C ALA A 30 -2.81 -2.35 -14.98
N ALA A 31 -1.73 -1.65 -14.60
CA ALA A 31 -0.92 -2.00 -13.44
C ALA A 31 -1.55 -1.54 -12.10
N LEU A 32 -2.32 -0.45 -12.10
CA LEU A 32 -2.85 0.14 -10.86
C LEU A 32 -4.06 -0.62 -10.30
N HIS A 33 -3.87 -1.21 -9.12
CA HIS A 33 -4.91 -1.91 -8.35
C HIS A 33 -5.26 -1.11 -7.09
N LEU A 34 -6.45 -0.51 -7.07
CA LEU A 34 -6.97 0.26 -5.94
C LEU A 34 -7.16 -0.60 -4.68
N ASN A 35 -7.01 0.02 -3.51
CA ASN A 35 -7.47 -0.57 -2.25
C ASN A 35 -9.01 -0.55 -2.16
N VAL A 36 -9.59 -1.37 -1.29
CA VAL A 36 -11.06 -1.49 -1.17
C VAL A 36 -11.63 -0.16 -0.66
N PRO A 37 -12.49 0.52 -1.44
CA PRO A 37 -13.09 1.78 -1.02
C PRO A 37 -14.29 1.55 -0.08
N PRO A 38 -14.85 2.62 0.52
CA PRO A 38 -16.03 2.50 1.38
C PRO A 38 -17.20 1.84 0.64
N PRO A 39 -17.97 0.96 1.31
CA PRO A 39 -19.14 0.33 0.71
C PRO A 39 -20.20 1.38 0.30
N GLY A 40 -21.00 1.06 -0.71
CA GLY A 40 -22.14 1.89 -1.16
C GLY A 40 -21.79 3.12 -2.00
N ARG A 41 -20.54 3.27 -2.48
CA ARG A 41 -20.17 4.37 -3.40
C ARG A 41 -20.28 3.94 -4.86
N GLY A 42 -20.84 4.83 -5.69
CA GLY A 42 -21.08 4.57 -7.10
C GLY A 42 -19.81 4.47 -7.96
N TYR A 43 -19.96 3.90 -9.17
CA TYR A 43 -18.88 3.65 -10.13
C TYR A 43 -17.98 4.87 -10.40
N LEU A 44 -18.55 6.07 -10.48
CA LEU A 44 -17.81 7.32 -10.74
C LEU A 44 -16.73 7.60 -9.68
N VAL A 45 -17.00 7.27 -8.41
CA VAL A 45 -16.03 7.46 -7.33
C VAL A 45 -14.83 6.52 -7.51
N HIS A 46 -15.08 5.27 -7.92
CA HIS A 46 -14.01 4.31 -8.21
C HIS A 46 -13.15 4.77 -9.38
N THR A 47 -13.77 5.22 -10.47
CA THR A 47 -13.06 5.74 -11.64
C THR A 47 -12.22 6.95 -11.28
N TRP A 48 -12.76 7.89 -10.50
CA TRP A 48 -11.99 9.05 -10.03
C TRP A 48 -10.83 8.61 -9.11
N LEU A 49 -11.05 7.77 -8.11
CA LEU A 49 -9.95 7.28 -7.27
C LEU A 49 -8.83 6.61 -8.10
N LYS A 50 -9.18 5.89 -9.16
CA LYS A 50 -8.21 5.28 -10.09
C LYS A 50 -7.46 6.31 -10.92
N LEU A 51 -8.16 7.29 -11.48
CA LEU A 51 -7.55 8.41 -12.21
C LEU A 51 -6.62 9.23 -11.31
N ARG A 52 -6.99 9.45 -10.04
CA ARG A 52 -6.12 10.13 -9.06
C ARG A 52 -4.81 9.37 -8.87
N MET A 53 -4.91 8.06 -8.67
CA MET A 53 -3.74 7.18 -8.52
C MET A 53 -2.89 7.18 -9.79
N MET A 54 -3.50 7.18 -10.97
CA MET A 54 -2.80 7.30 -12.25
C MET A 54 -2.01 8.59 -12.36
N LEU A 55 -2.62 9.74 -12.03
CA LEU A 55 -1.93 11.04 -12.02
C LEU A 55 -0.79 11.08 -10.99
N THR A 56 -1.01 10.55 -9.78
CA THR A 56 0.07 10.46 -8.78
C THR A 56 1.21 9.56 -9.27
N THR A 57 0.90 8.48 -9.98
CA THR A 57 1.90 7.56 -10.51
C THR A 57 2.68 8.16 -11.68
N LEU A 58 2.08 9.06 -12.47
CA LEU A 58 2.84 9.83 -13.47
C LEU A 58 3.89 10.73 -12.82
N ILE A 59 3.56 11.35 -11.69
CA ILE A 59 4.47 12.26 -10.96
C ILE A 59 5.50 11.49 -10.13
N ALA A 60 5.12 10.38 -9.51
CA ALA A 60 5.96 9.61 -8.61
C ALA A 60 5.82 8.10 -8.85
N PRO A 61 6.25 7.57 -10.01
CA PRO A 61 6.14 6.15 -10.33
C PRO A 61 7.01 5.28 -9.41
N GLU A 62 8.16 5.79 -8.96
CA GLU A 62 9.02 5.13 -7.98
C GLU A 62 8.29 4.94 -6.65
N LEU A 63 7.52 5.94 -6.20
CA LEU A 63 6.77 5.85 -4.94
C LEU A 63 5.69 4.77 -5.04
N MET A 64 5.04 4.67 -6.20
CA MET A 64 4.05 3.62 -6.47
C MET A 64 4.70 2.23 -6.49
N LEU A 65 5.89 2.10 -7.08
CA LEU A 65 6.66 0.86 -7.05
C LEU A 65 7.00 0.43 -5.61
N GLY A 66 7.41 1.38 -4.76
CA GLY A 66 7.66 1.15 -3.34
C GLY A 66 6.44 0.70 -2.57
N LEU A 67 5.31 1.35 -2.80
CA LEU A 67 4.04 0.94 -2.23
C LEU A 67 3.68 -0.48 -2.68
N ALA A 68 3.86 -0.79 -3.96
CA ALA A 68 3.58 -2.13 -4.48
C ALA A 68 4.47 -3.19 -3.82
N ALA A 69 5.77 -2.91 -3.67
CA ALA A 69 6.71 -3.79 -2.99
C ALA A 69 6.34 -3.97 -1.51
N ARG A 70 6.00 -2.90 -0.81
CA ARG A 70 5.57 -2.95 0.60
C ARG A 70 4.30 -3.79 0.75
N GLN A 71 3.30 -3.58 -0.09
CA GLN A 71 2.07 -4.38 -0.06
C GLN A 71 2.34 -5.86 -0.37
N TYR A 72 3.25 -6.17 -1.29
CA TYR A 72 3.66 -7.55 -1.57
C TYR A 72 4.31 -8.21 -0.35
N MET A 73 5.22 -7.51 0.33
CA MET A 73 5.91 -8.05 1.51
C MET A 73 4.95 -8.29 2.67
N VAL A 74 4.03 -7.35 2.93
CA VAL A 74 2.96 -7.52 3.94
C VAL A 74 2.08 -8.73 3.60
N ALA A 75 1.65 -8.83 2.34
CA ALA A 75 0.81 -9.94 1.89
C ALA A 75 1.53 -11.29 2.00
N HIS A 76 2.81 -11.32 1.65
CA HIS A 76 3.65 -12.53 1.72
C HIS A 76 3.88 -12.96 3.17
N TRP A 77 4.23 -12.01 4.04
CA TRP A 77 4.38 -12.27 5.48
C TRP A 77 3.08 -12.81 6.07
N PHE A 78 1.94 -12.20 5.77
CA PHE A 78 0.63 -12.66 6.25
C PHE A 78 0.32 -14.07 5.77
N ALA A 79 0.47 -14.31 4.47
CA ALA A 79 0.25 -15.61 3.85
C ALA A 79 1.11 -16.71 4.51
N LYS A 80 2.41 -16.43 4.72
CA LYS A 80 3.35 -17.36 5.35
C LYS A 80 3.04 -17.59 6.84
N THR A 81 2.75 -16.53 7.59
CA THR A 81 2.52 -16.59 9.04
C THR A 81 1.26 -17.38 9.38
N TYR A 82 0.20 -17.21 8.60
CA TYR A 82 -1.10 -17.82 8.88
C TYR A 82 -1.43 -19.04 8.02
N ASN A 83 -0.49 -19.46 7.17
CA ASN A 83 -0.64 -20.53 6.17
C ASN A 83 -1.85 -20.30 5.24
N LEU A 84 -1.96 -19.09 4.71
CA LEU A 84 -3.02 -18.64 3.81
C LEU A 84 -2.43 -18.29 2.44
N SER A 85 -3.28 -18.18 1.41
CA SER A 85 -2.80 -17.81 0.08
C SER A 85 -2.36 -16.34 0.02
N LEU A 86 -1.46 -16.02 -0.91
CA LEU A 86 -0.99 -14.65 -1.15
C LEU A 86 -2.16 -13.69 -1.50
N THR A 87 -3.23 -14.21 -2.12
CA THR A 87 -4.45 -13.44 -2.40
C THR A 87 -5.17 -13.02 -1.12
N HIS A 88 -5.23 -13.87 -0.07
CA HIS A 88 -5.74 -13.45 1.24
C HIS A 88 -4.88 -12.35 1.85
N GLY A 89 -3.56 -12.49 1.77
CA GLY A 89 -2.62 -11.48 2.26
C GLY A 89 -2.80 -10.12 1.57
N PHE A 90 -2.96 -10.12 0.24
CA PHE A 90 -3.23 -8.89 -0.50
C PHE A 90 -4.60 -8.30 -0.18
N PHE A 91 -5.63 -9.14 -0.06
CA PHE A 91 -6.97 -8.71 0.29
C PHE A 91 -7.03 -8.11 1.70
N PHE A 92 -6.28 -8.67 2.64
CA PHE A 92 -6.07 -8.10 3.97
C PHE A 92 -5.32 -6.75 3.88
N ALA A 93 -4.20 -6.69 3.17
CA ALA A 93 -3.39 -5.47 3.04
C ALA A 93 -4.14 -4.29 2.41
N MET A 94 -5.13 -4.56 1.56
CA MET A 94 -5.98 -3.56 0.92
C MET A 94 -7.24 -3.18 1.72
N GLY A 95 -7.38 -3.67 2.96
CA GLY A 95 -8.54 -3.41 3.83
C GLY A 95 -9.81 -4.15 3.42
N GLY A 96 -9.67 -5.30 2.74
CA GLY A 96 -10.80 -6.06 2.22
C GLY A 96 -11.58 -6.85 3.27
N PHE A 97 -11.07 -7.02 4.49
CA PHE A 97 -11.80 -7.67 5.59
C PHE A 97 -12.30 -6.62 6.59
N VAL A 98 -13.58 -6.66 6.91
CA VAL A 98 -14.22 -5.73 7.86
C VAL A 98 -14.96 -6.47 8.96
N THR A 99 -15.15 -5.81 10.10
CA THR A 99 -15.98 -6.34 11.19
C THR A 99 -17.46 -6.35 10.77
N ARG A 100 -18.19 -7.42 11.10
CA ARG A 100 -19.61 -7.51 10.79
C ARG A 100 -20.46 -6.47 11.53
N ASP A 101 -20.08 -6.17 12.77
CA ASP A 101 -20.89 -5.36 13.68
C ASP A 101 -20.69 -3.84 13.49
N GLY A 102 -19.59 -3.43 12.84
CA GLY A 102 -19.23 -2.01 12.68
C GLY A 102 -18.68 -1.60 11.32
N GLY A 103 -18.50 -2.54 10.39
CA GLY A 103 -17.96 -2.27 9.05
C GLY A 103 -16.54 -1.69 9.06
N GLN A 104 -15.82 -1.81 10.17
CA GLN A 104 -14.48 -1.25 10.33
C GLN A 104 -13.44 -2.24 9.76
N PRO A 105 -12.40 -1.75 9.05
CA PRO A 105 -11.38 -2.61 8.48
C PRO A 105 -10.56 -3.29 9.58
N ILE A 106 -10.32 -4.59 9.43
CA ILE A 106 -9.50 -5.38 10.34
C ILE A 106 -8.03 -5.10 10.00
N VAL A 107 -7.33 -4.38 10.87
CA VAL A 107 -5.97 -3.88 10.57
C VAL A 107 -4.96 -4.11 11.71
N SER A 108 -5.41 -4.39 12.94
CA SER A 108 -4.52 -4.64 14.07
C SER A 108 -4.29 -6.13 14.31
N LYS A 109 -3.14 -6.47 14.90
CA LYS A 109 -2.78 -7.87 15.27
C LYS A 109 -3.78 -8.45 16.28
N ALA A 110 -4.23 -7.63 17.23
CA ALA A 110 -5.21 -8.00 18.25
C ALA A 110 -6.60 -8.23 17.67
N GLN A 111 -7.03 -7.46 16.67
CA GLN A 111 -8.27 -7.76 15.94
C GLN A 111 -8.08 -9.04 15.12
N LEU A 112 -6.95 -9.17 14.44
CA LEU A 112 -6.70 -10.30 13.55
C LEU A 112 -6.82 -11.65 14.28
N SER A 113 -6.35 -11.78 15.53
CA SER A 113 -6.51 -13.03 16.30
C SER A 113 -7.96 -13.42 16.52
N LEU A 114 -8.87 -12.45 16.64
CA LEU A 114 -10.32 -12.68 16.85
C LEU A 114 -11.04 -13.11 15.56
N TYR A 115 -10.60 -12.61 14.41
CA TYR A 115 -11.27 -12.79 13.12
C TYR A 115 -10.56 -13.80 12.19
N LEU A 116 -9.36 -14.28 12.57
CA LEU A 116 -8.55 -15.17 11.73
C LEU A 116 -9.29 -16.46 11.33
N HIS A 117 -10.12 -16.99 12.22
CA HIS A 117 -10.93 -18.17 11.93
C HIS A 117 -11.89 -17.92 10.76
N GLY A 118 -12.65 -16.83 10.81
CA GLY A 118 -13.55 -16.46 9.71
C GLY A 118 -12.81 -16.11 8.41
N ILE A 119 -11.60 -15.54 8.50
CA ILE A 119 -10.75 -15.30 7.32
C ILE A 119 -10.30 -16.63 6.68
N ARG A 120 -10.02 -17.67 7.48
CA ARG A 120 -9.60 -18.99 6.99
C ARG A 120 -10.70 -19.77 6.27
N GLU A 121 -11.95 -19.51 6.62
CA GLU A 121 -13.10 -20.16 5.98
C GLU A 121 -13.37 -19.64 4.56
N ILE A 122 -12.89 -18.43 4.25
CA ILE A 122 -13.08 -17.80 2.95
C ILE A 122 -12.22 -18.52 1.90
N LYS A 123 -12.85 -18.88 0.77
CA LYS A 123 -12.12 -19.47 -0.33
C LYS A 123 -11.46 -18.37 -1.15
N VAL A 124 -10.31 -18.72 -1.75
CA VAL A 124 -9.64 -17.83 -2.71
C VAL A 124 -10.55 -17.48 -3.90
N GLN A 125 -11.44 -18.39 -4.28
CA GLN A 125 -12.43 -18.18 -5.34
C GLN A 125 -13.39 -17.05 -4.98
N ASP A 126 -13.92 -17.02 -3.76
CA ASP A 126 -14.82 -15.95 -3.30
C ASP A 126 -14.18 -14.55 -3.39
N ILE A 127 -12.88 -14.47 -3.12
CA ILE A 127 -12.10 -13.22 -3.27
C ILE A 127 -11.88 -12.89 -4.75
N ARG A 128 -11.61 -13.89 -5.59
CA ARG A 128 -11.42 -13.70 -7.04
C ARG A 128 -12.71 -13.34 -7.76
N ASP A 129 -13.85 -13.85 -7.32
CA ASP A 129 -15.15 -13.54 -7.91
C ASP A 129 -15.54 -12.08 -7.67
N LYS A 130 -15.03 -11.49 -6.57
CA LYS A 130 -15.11 -10.04 -6.30
C LYS A 130 -14.12 -9.21 -7.14
N SER A 131 -13.08 -9.83 -7.68
CA SER A 131 -12.09 -9.17 -8.51
C SER A 131 -12.64 -8.97 -9.93
N LYS A 132 -12.99 -7.73 -10.28
CA LYS A 132 -13.41 -7.37 -11.63
C LYS A 132 -12.18 -7.15 -12.51
N VAL A 133 -11.61 -8.25 -12.98
CA VAL A 133 -10.44 -8.21 -13.86
C VAL A 133 -10.85 -7.73 -15.24
N ASP A 134 -10.30 -6.59 -15.66
CA ASP A 134 -10.48 -6.06 -17.00
C ASP A 134 -9.59 -6.84 -17.99
N ASN A 135 -10.05 -8.02 -18.41
CA ASN A 135 -9.29 -8.91 -19.31
C ASN A 135 -9.00 -8.24 -20.67
N LEU A 136 -9.97 -7.50 -21.22
CA LEU A 136 -9.81 -6.77 -22.48
C LEU A 136 -8.72 -5.71 -22.37
N ILE A 137 -8.75 -4.88 -21.33
CA ILE A 137 -7.74 -3.83 -21.13
C ILE A 137 -6.36 -4.46 -20.96
N THR A 138 -6.24 -5.53 -20.18
CA THR A 138 -4.97 -6.23 -19.98
C THR A 138 -4.41 -6.74 -21.32
N TRP A 139 -5.26 -7.35 -22.16
CA TRP A 139 -4.84 -7.83 -23.48
C TRP A 139 -4.41 -6.69 -24.41
N VAL A 140 -5.20 -5.62 -24.48
CA VAL A 140 -4.88 -4.42 -25.28
C VAL A 140 -3.55 -3.81 -24.81
N THR A 141 -3.33 -3.71 -23.50
CA THR A 141 -2.07 -3.20 -22.93
C THR A 141 -0.89 -4.07 -23.35
N VAL A 142 -1.01 -5.40 -23.28
CA VAL A 142 0.09 -6.31 -23.68
C VAL A 142 0.42 -6.13 -25.16
N VAL A 143 -0.59 -6.12 -26.03
CA VAL A 143 -0.39 -5.91 -27.46
C VAL A 143 0.28 -4.57 -27.73
N GLN A 144 -0.20 -3.49 -27.10
CA GLN A 144 0.35 -2.15 -27.27
C GLN A 144 1.81 -2.06 -26.80
N VAL A 145 2.15 -2.59 -25.63
CA VAL A 145 3.51 -2.56 -25.09
C VAL A 145 4.47 -3.41 -25.93
N VAL A 146 4.05 -4.61 -26.34
CA VAL A 146 4.86 -5.49 -27.21
C VAL A 146 5.10 -4.83 -28.57
N TRP A 147 4.06 -4.25 -29.17
CA TRP A 147 4.16 -3.55 -30.44
C TRP A 147 5.08 -2.34 -30.36
N PHE A 148 4.94 -1.53 -29.31
CA PHE A 148 5.81 -0.38 -29.05
C PHE A 148 7.28 -0.80 -28.85
N ALA A 149 7.52 -1.84 -28.05
CA ALA A 149 8.86 -2.37 -27.83
C ALA A 149 9.49 -2.92 -29.12
N ALA A 150 8.72 -3.65 -29.93
CA ALA A 150 9.19 -4.15 -31.22
C ALA A 150 9.62 -3.02 -32.16
N GLN A 151 8.83 -1.93 -32.24
CA GLN A 151 9.21 -0.75 -33.01
C GLN A 151 10.56 -0.18 -32.54
N LEU A 152 10.74 0.03 -31.23
CA LEU A 152 11.99 0.60 -30.71
C LEU A 152 13.20 -0.32 -30.92
N ILE A 153 13.05 -1.63 -30.73
CA ILE A 153 14.12 -2.60 -30.95
C ILE A 153 14.56 -2.57 -32.42
N ILE A 154 13.62 -2.56 -33.37
CA ILE A 154 13.96 -2.51 -34.79
C ILE A 154 14.60 -1.16 -35.17
N ARG A 155 14.15 -0.05 -34.57
CA ARG A 155 14.78 1.25 -34.77
C ARG A 155 16.24 1.25 -34.28
N LEU A 156 16.51 0.67 -33.11
CA LEU A 156 17.87 0.47 -32.59
C LEU A 156 18.73 -0.36 -33.55
N GLN A 157 18.21 -1.51 -34.01
CA GLN A 157 18.94 -2.40 -34.92
C GLN A 157 19.25 -1.74 -36.27
N LYS A 158 18.37 -0.86 -36.75
CA LYS A 158 18.55 -0.11 -38.00
C LYS A 158 19.30 1.22 -37.81
N SER A 159 19.84 1.49 -36.62
CA SER A 159 20.51 2.74 -36.26
C SER A 159 19.66 3.97 -36.56
N LEU A 160 18.34 3.87 -36.40
CA LEU A 160 17.42 4.98 -36.51
C LEU A 160 17.34 5.73 -35.18
N PRO A 161 17.23 7.06 -35.20
CA PRO A 161 17.16 7.84 -33.98
C PRO A 161 15.84 7.58 -33.24
N ILE A 162 15.94 7.59 -31.91
CA ILE A 162 14.84 7.44 -30.95
C ILE A 162 14.59 8.80 -30.31
N LEU A 163 13.31 9.14 -30.13
CA LEU A 163 12.92 10.37 -29.46
C LEU A 163 13.03 10.26 -27.93
N GLU A 164 13.23 11.41 -27.29
CA GLU A 164 13.17 11.53 -25.84
C GLU A 164 11.82 11.05 -25.29
N LEU A 165 10.71 11.35 -25.98
CA LEU A 165 9.37 10.91 -25.60
C LEU A 165 9.23 9.38 -25.63
N GLU A 166 9.85 8.71 -26.62
CA GLU A 166 9.87 7.26 -26.71
C GLU A 166 10.70 6.64 -25.58
N THR A 167 11.83 7.27 -25.24
CA THR A 167 12.70 6.86 -24.13
C THR A 167 11.98 6.94 -22.77
N VAL A 168 11.29 8.06 -22.52
CA VAL A 168 10.47 8.24 -21.30
C VAL A 168 9.34 7.19 -21.24
N THR A 169 8.72 6.88 -22.38
CA THR A 169 7.67 5.84 -22.46
C THR A 169 8.20 4.46 -22.06
N VAL A 170 9.40 4.07 -22.50
CA VAL A 170 10.05 2.82 -22.07
C VAL A 170 10.33 2.81 -20.58
N ALA A 171 10.82 3.93 -20.03
CA ALA A 171 11.07 4.06 -18.60
C ALA A 171 9.78 3.85 -17.78
N PHE A 172 8.66 4.45 -18.22
CA PHE A 172 7.36 4.22 -17.57
C PHE A 172 6.90 2.77 -17.73
N ALA A 173 6.99 2.21 -18.94
CA ALA A 173 6.58 0.83 -19.20
C ALA A 173 7.34 -0.19 -18.35
N SER A 174 8.65 0.01 -18.13
CA SER A 174 9.48 -0.89 -17.32
C SER A 174 9.12 -0.83 -15.83
N VAL A 175 8.95 0.37 -15.26
CA VAL A 175 8.51 0.51 -13.86
C VAL A 175 7.11 -0.08 -13.65
N HIS A 176 6.20 0.11 -14.61
CA HIS A 176 4.84 -0.42 -14.52
C HIS A 176 4.78 -1.94 -14.70
N LEU A 177 5.69 -2.51 -15.48
CA LEU A 177 5.88 -3.96 -15.52
C LEU A 177 6.28 -4.49 -14.13
N CYS A 178 7.21 -3.83 -13.44
CA CYS A 178 7.59 -4.22 -12.08
C CYS A 178 6.41 -4.11 -11.10
N ILE A 179 5.64 -3.02 -11.14
CA ILE A 179 4.43 -2.85 -10.33
C ILE A 179 3.43 -3.97 -10.60
N TRP A 180 3.19 -4.28 -11.87
CA TRP A 180 2.27 -5.33 -12.29
C TRP A 180 2.70 -6.71 -11.80
N ILE A 181 4.01 -7.03 -11.83
CA ILE A 181 4.55 -8.28 -11.29
C ILE A 181 4.29 -8.37 -9.78
N LEU A 182 4.62 -7.32 -9.03
CA LEU A 182 4.42 -7.27 -7.58
C LEU A 182 2.94 -7.40 -7.20
N TRP A 183 2.04 -6.87 -8.00
CA TRP A 183 0.59 -6.89 -7.76
C TRP A 183 -0.18 -7.96 -8.54
N MET A 184 0.49 -8.92 -9.18
CA MET A 184 -0.17 -9.96 -9.98
C MET A 184 -1.23 -10.74 -9.18
N LYS A 185 -1.01 -10.99 -7.88
CA LYS A 185 -1.95 -11.72 -7.01
C LYS A 185 -2.90 -10.81 -6.23
N LYS A 186 -2.79 -9.49 -6.38
CA LYS A 186 -3.67 -8.50 -5.74
C LYS A 186 -5.00 -8.43 -6.50
N PRO A 187 -6.16 -8.63 -5.84
CA PRO A 187 -7.48 -8.49 -6.45
C PRO A 187 -7.68 -7.11 -7.10
N ARG A 188 -8.39 -7.06 -8.23
CA ARG A 188 -8.61 -5.85 -9.03
C ARG A 188 -10.02 -5.32 -8.89
N ASN A 189 -10.16 -3.99 -8.84
CA ASN A 189 -11.45 -3.29 -8.87
C ASN A 189 -12.50 -3.87 -7.90
N VAL A 190 -12.07 -4.28 -6.70
CA VAL A 190 -12.96 -4.80 -5.66
C VAL A 190 -13.87 -3.67 -5.20
N SER A 191 -15.18 -3.88 -5.32
CA SER A 191 -16.18 -2.86 -4.97
C SER A 191 -16.51 -2.83 -3.49
N GLU A 192 -16.48 -3.99 -2.83
CA GLU A 192 -16.96 -4.13 -1.45
C GLU A 192 -16.07 -5.09 -0.64
N PRO A 193 -15.82 -4.78 0.64
CA PRO A 193 -15.11 -5.67 1.55
C PRO A 193 -15.97 -6.90 1.92
N ILE A 194 -15.36 -7.85 2.61
CA ILE A 194 -16.02 -9.04 3.15
C ILE A 194 -16.19 -8.85 4.67
N PRO A 195 -17.42 -8.88 5.19
CA PRO A 195 -17.66 -8.88 6.63
C PRO A 195 -17.27 -10.23 7.23
N ILE A 196 -16.47 -10.20 8.29
CA ILE A 196 -16.01 -11.38 9.01
C ILE A 196 -16.71 -11.43 10.36
N ASN A 197 -17.22 -12.62 10.70
CA ASN A 197 -17.73 -12.90 12.05
C ASN A 197 -16.56 -13.01 13.01
N SER A 198 -16.64 -12.34 14.16
CA SER A 198 -15.71 -12.59 15.27
C SER A 198 -15.91 -14.00 15.80
N LEU A 199 -14.84 -14.60 16.33
CA LEU A 199 -15.00 -15.72 17.25
C LEU A 199 -15.85 -15.25 18.44
N ASN A 200 -16.83 -16.06 18.85
CA ASN A 200 -17.67 -15.78 20.01
C ASN A 200 -16.75 -15.41 21.19
N PRO A 201 -16.93 -14.26 21.87
CA PRO A 201 -16.02 -13.80 22.93
C PRO A 201 -15.70 -14.88 23.95
N THR A 202 -16.64 -15.77 24.29
CA THR A 202 -16.42 -16.93 25.16
C THR A 202 -15.32 -17.88 24.65
N LYS A 203 -15.25 -18.14 23.34
CA LYS A 203 -14.18 -18.95 22.72
C LYS A 203 -12.83 -18.23 22.73
N VAL A 204 -12.84 -16.91 22.59
CA VAL A 204 -11.63 -16.07 22.65
C VAL A 204 -11.05 -16.06 24.06
N TYR A 205 -11.89 -15.80 25.07
CA TYR A 205 -11.49 -15.87 26.48
C TYR A 205 -10.98 -17.27 26.84
N ALA A 206 -11.66 -18.33 26.40
CA ALA A 206 -11.19 -19.70 26.57
C ALA A 206 -9.82 -19.95 25.92
N MET A 207 -9.59 -19.47 24.69
CA MET A 207 -8.31 -19.62 24.00
C MET A 207 -7.17 -18.85 24.69
N HIS A 208 -7.41 -17.63 25.16
CA HIS A 208 -6.41 -16.84 25.88
C HIS A 208 -6.12 -17.42 27.27
N ALA A 209 -7.14 -17.92 27.98
CA ALA A 209 -6.96 -18.61 29.25
C ALA A 209 -6.14 -19.90 29.09
N VAL A 210 -6.43 -20.71 28.07
CA VAL A 210 -5.67 -21.92 27.74
C VAL A 210 -4.24 -21.59 27.32
N ARG A 211 -4.03 -20.52 26.54
CA ARG A 211 -2.69 -20.07 26.14
C ARG A 211 -1.87 -19.56 27.33
N GLY A 212 -2.49 -18.78 28.21
CA GLY A 212 -1.85 -18.31 29.45
C GLY A 212 -1.46 -19.45 30.38
N ALA A 213 -2.33 -20.45 30.54
CA ALA A 213 -2.04 -21.66 31.32
C ALA A 213 -0.89 -22.49 30.72
N TRP A 214 -0.79 -22.53 29.38
CA TRP A 214 0.30 -23.20 28.67
C TRP A 214 1.64 -22.46 28.85
N ASP A 215 1.65 -21.14 28.64
CA ASP A 215 2.84 -20.29 28.72
C ASP A 215 3.36 -20.17 30.17
N ALA A 216 2.50 -20.40 31.17
CA ALA A 216 2.86 -20.54 32.58
C ALA A 216 3.48 -21.92 32.94
N GLY A 217 3.75 -22.79 31.95
CA GLY A 217 4.46 -24.06 32.14
C GLY A 217 3.57 -25.28 32.39
N GLY A 218 2.25 -25.17 32.18
CA GLY A 218 1.29 -26.24 32.50
C GLY A 218 1.30 -27.48 31.59
N GLY A 219 1.91 -27.43 30.40
CA GLY A 219 1.91 -28.55 29.44
C GLY A 219 0.51 -28.99 28.95
N PRO A 220 0.41 -30.05 28.12
CA PRO A 220 -0.85 -30.48 27.49
C PRO A 220 -1.83 -31.26 28.38
N LEU A 221 -1.66 -31.27 29.71
CA LEU A 221 -2.46 -32.11 30.60
C LEU A 221 -3.10 -31.27 31.70
N ASN A 222 -4.35 -30.86 31.43
CA ASN A 222 -5.51 -30.82 32.34
C ASN A 222 -6.63 -29.88 31.83
N VAL A 223 -6.88 -29.87 30.51
CA VAL A 223 -8.16 -29.35 29.96
C VAL A 223 -9.01 -30.55 29.54
N VAL A 224 -9.22 -31.49 30.46
CA VAL A 224 -10.09 -32.66 30.23
C VAL A 224 -11.48 -32.43 30.81
N ASP A 225 -11.64 -31.56 31.80
CA ASP A 225 -12.94 -31.40 32.45
C ASP A 225 -13.64 -30.10 32.04
N ALA A 226 -14.79 -30.27 31.39
CA ALA A 226 -15.70 -29.19 31.03
C ALA A 226 -16.09 -28.31 32.23
N GLU A 227 -16.02 -28.85 33.46
CA GLU A 227 -16.25 -28.15 34.72
C GLU A 227 -15.22 -27.04 35.00
N SER A 228 -13.95 -27.23 34.64
CA SER A 228 -12.90 -26.22 34.87
C SER A 228 -13.06 -25.01 33.95
N LEU A 229 -13.50 -25.28 32.71
CA LEU A 229 -13.84 -24.26 31.72
C LEU A 229 -15.13 -23.52 32.11
N TYR A 230 -16.11 -24.23 32.66
CA TYR A 230 -17.35 -23.65 33.20
C TYR A 230 -17.08 -22.73 34.40
N SER A 231 -16.19 -23.15 35.31
CA SER A 231 -15.77 -22.35 36.46
C SER A 231 -15.12 -21.03 36.02
N ALA A 232 -14.17 -21.08 35.06
CA ALA A 232 -13.52 -19.88 34.53
C ALA A 232 -14.49 -18.92 33.82
N VAL A 233 -15.46 -19.45 33.08
CA VAL A 233 -16.53 -18.64 32.45
C VAL A 233 -17.48 -18.06 33.50
N SER A 234 -17.79 -18.80 34.58
CA SER A 234 -18.65 -18.33 35.68
C SER A 234 -18.00 -17.19 36.49
N SER A 235 -16.68 -17.21 36.68
CA SER A 235 -15.94 -16.13 37.33
C SER A 235 -15.96 -14.84 36.49
N ILE A 236 -15.85 -14.97 35.16
CA ILE A 236 -16.00 -13.85 34.23
C ILE A 236 -17.46 -13.33 34.22
N GLN A 237 -18.46 -14.20 34.35
CA GLN A 237 -19.86 -13.82 34.50
C GLN A 237 -20.11 -13.02 35.80
N HIS A 238 -19.46 -13.39 36.91
CA HIS A 238 -19.59 -12.70 38.19
C HIS A 238 -18.93 -11.31 38.19
N ILE A 239 -17.81 -11.17 37.47
CA ILE A 239 -17.16 -9.87 37.21
C ILE A 239 -18.04 -9.04 36.29
N ALA A 240 -18.55 -9.60 35.18
CA ALA A 240 -19.45 -8.88 34.27
C ALA A 240 -20.75 -8.39 34.95
N ASN A 241 -21.26 -9.13 35.94
CA ASN A 241 -22.44 -8.75 36.73
C ASN A 241 -22.18 -7.64 37.76
N SER A 242 -20.92 -7.38 38.16
CA SER A 242 -20.57 -6.30 39.08
C SER A 242 -20.44 -4.92 38.40
N TRP A 243 -20.35 -4.90 37.06
CA TRP A 243 -20.26 -3.67 36.26
C TRP A 243 -21.64 -3.24 35.74
N GLN A 244 -22.50 -2.76 36.64
CA GLN A 244 -23.73 -2.04 36.28
C GLN A 244 -23.42 -0.60 35.84
N SER A 245 -22.71 -0.44 34.71
CA SER A 245 -22.62 0.87 34.03
C SER A 245 -23.27 0.80 32.65
N THR A 246 -24.00 1.86 32.34
CA THR A 246 -25.16 1.97 31.43
C THR A 246 -24.89 1.70 29.94
N ALA A 247 -23.72 1.16 29.56
CA ALA A 247 -23.30 0.94 28.18
C ALA A 247 -23.41 -0.53 27.69
N THR A 248 -23.66 -1.50 28.58
CA THR A 248 -23.63 -2.94 28.25
C THR A 248 -25.02 -3.60 28.14
N LYS A 249 -26.10 -2.86 28.34
CA LYS A 249 -27.48 -3.40 28.42
C LYS A 249 -27.93 -4.19 27.16
N PRO A 250 -27.66 -3.76 25.92
CA PRO A 250 -28.04 -4.53 24.73
C PRO A 250 -27.26 -5.85 24.57
N LEU A 251 -26.03 -5.90 25.12
CA LEU A 251 -25.17 -7.07 25.09
C LEU A 251 -25.64 -8.14 26.11
N MET A 252 -26.15 -7.69 27.26
CA MET A 252 -26.66 -8.55 28.32
C MET A 252 -27.99 -9.23 27.96
N ASP A 253 -28.91 -8.55 27.28
CA ASP A 253 -30.21 -9.13 26.90
C ASP A 253 -30.06 -10.32 25.92
N THR A 254 -28.96 -10.39 25.18
CA THR A 254 -28.64 -11.50 24.27
C THR A 254 -28.01 -12.70 25.02
N LEU A 255 -27.36 -12.46 26.17
CA LEU A 255 -26.68 -13.47 26.99
C LEU A 255 -27.62 -14.17 27.99
N VAL A 256 -28.71 -13.50 28.41
CA VAL A 256 -29.65 -14.03 29.42
C VAL A 256 -30.58 -15.13 28.88
N MET A 257 -30.63 -15.37 27.56
CA MET A 257 -31.55 -16.37 26.99
C MET A 257 -31.16 -17.84 27.24
N HIS A 258 -29.99 -18.15 27.77
CA HIS A 258 -29.61 -19.54 28.07
C HIS A 258 -28.62 -19.64 29.24
N SER A 259 -29.12 -19.87 30.45
CA SER A 259 -28.50 -20.81 31.41
C SER A 259 -29.32 -20.93 32.69
N SER A 260 -30.16 -21.95 32.73
CA SER A 260 -30.60 -22.59 33.98
C SER A 260 -29.58 -23.66 34.35
N VAL A 261 -29.02 -23.60 35.56
CA VAL A 261 -28.75 -24.72 36.50
C VAL A 261 -27.77 -24.24 37.59
N GLN A 262 -28.18 -24.44 38.84
CA GLN A 262 -27.52 -24.06 40.09
C GLN A 262 -26.49 -25.10 40.55
N HIS A 263 -25.46 -24.62 41.28
CA HIS A 263 -25.13 -24.93 42.69
C HIS A 263 -23.66 -25.22 43.01
N VAL A 264 -23.31 -24.76 44.23
CA VAL A 264 -22.19 -25.08 45.12
C VAL A 264 -20.94 -24.20 44.99
N ALA A 265 -20.93 -23.17 45.86
CA ALA A 265 -19.74 -22.52 46.39
C ALA A 265 -19.13 -23.37 47.52
N ASP A 266 -17.82 -23.24 47.77
CA ASP A 266 -17.26 -22.88 49.08
C ASP A 266 -15.76 -23.24 49.18
N SER A 267 -14.88 -22.23 49.19
CA SER A 267 -13.78 -22.12 50.17
C SER A 267 -13.03 -20.77 50.04
N PRO A 268 -12.70 -20.05 51.14
CA PRO A 268 -12.33 -18.63 51.12
C PRO A 268 -10.81 -18.35 51.26
N HIS A 269 -9.94 -19.23 50.76
CA HIS A 269 -8.47 -19.08 50.95
C HIS A 269 -7.63 -18.88 49.68
N ASN A 270 -8.26 -18.62 48.52
CA ASN A 270 -7.54 -18.30 47.28
C ASN A 270 -7.83 -16.89 46.72
N THR A 271 -8.72 -16.11 47.34
CA THR A 271 -9.09 -14.76 46.87
C THR A 271 -7.95 -13.76 47.03
N GLU A 272 -7.16 -13.85 48.10
CA GLU A 272 -6.11 -12.85 48.37
C GLU A 272 -4.87 -12.98 47.46
N TYR A 273 -4.62 -14.19 46.92
CA TYR A 273 -3.54 -14.43 45.95
C TYR A 273 -3.93 -14.07 44.51
N LEU A 274 -5.22 -14.17 44.19
CA LEU A 274 -5.77 -13.81 42.88
C LEU A 274 -6.06 -12.31 42.77
N ASP A 275 -6.48 -11.63 43.85
CA ASP A 275 -6.72 -10.19 43.84
C ASP A 275 -5.41 -9.39 43.68
N MET A 276 -4.32 -9.83 44.31
CA MET A 276 -3.02 -9.14 44.21
C MET A 276 -2.41 -9.24 42.79
N HIS A 277 -2.71 -10.30 42.03
CA HIS A 277 -2.29 -10.44 40.62
C HIS A 277 -3.31 -9.88 39.62
N ALA A 278 -4.60 -9.84 39.97
CA ALA A 278 -5.63 -9.22 39.15
C ALA A 278 -5.50 -7.68 39.17
N GLU A 279 -5.18 -7.06 40.32
CA GLU A 279 -4.92 -5.62 40.38
C GLU A 279 -3.66 -5.22 39.62
N THR A 280 -2.59 -6.03 39.63
CA THR A 280 -1.38 -5.75 38.82
C THR A 280 -1.58 -6.00 37.32
N LEU A 281 -2.53 -6.86 36.92
CA LEU A 281 -2.91 -7.08 35.52
C LEU A 281 -3.96 -6.07 35.02
N VAL A 282 -4.71 -5.41 35.91
CA VAL A 282 -5.70 -4.38 35.58
C VAL A 282 -5.08 -2.97 35.58
N ASP A 283 -4.06 -2.70 36.40
CA ASP A 283 -3.37 -1.40 36.43
C ASP A 283 -2.23 -1.23 35.39
N SER A 284 -2.02 -2.20 34.50
CA SER A 284 -1.27 -1.97 33.27
C SER A 284 -1.86 -2.85 32.15
N PRO A 285 -2.44 -2.31 31.06
CA PRO A 285 -1.95 -1.19 30.27
C PRO A 285 -3.10 -0.32 29.70
N THR A 286 -3.78 0.50 30.50
CA THR A 286 -4.80 1.47 30.01
C THR A 286 -4.45 2.92 30.36
N SER A 287 -3.72 3.15 31.46
CA SER A 287 -3.29 4.49 31.89
C SER A 287 -2.15 5.11 31.04
N TRP A 288 -1.28 4.28 30.44
CA TRP A 288 -0.22 4.76 29.54
C TRP A 288 -0.78 5.26 28.20
N TRP A 289 -1.77 4.57 27.63
CA TRP A 289 -2.38 4.97 26.36
C TRP A 289 -3.16 6.28 26.48
N ASP A 290 -3.88 6.48 27.58
CA ASP A 290 -4.65 7.72 27.79
C ASP A 290 -3.77 8.93 28.10
N THR A 291 -2.62 8.75 28.76
CA THR A 291 -1.71 9.84 29.11
C THR A 291 -0.80 10.20 27.94
N GLU A 292 -0.36 9.21 27.16
CA GLU A 292 0.46 9.43 25.95
C GLU A 292 -0.39 9.93 24.77
N ALA A 293 -1.64 9.46 24.61
CA ALA A 293 -2.58 10.01 23.63
C ALA A 293 -3.01 11.46 23.95
N LYS A 294 -3.21 11.81 25.23
CA LYS A 294 -3.50 13.21 25.64
C LYS A 294 -2.28 14.12 25.54
N SER A 295 -1.08 13.62 25.84
CA SER A 295 0.19 14.35 25.71
C SER A 295 0.55 14.66 24.24
N LEU A 296 0.29 13.71 23.33
CA LEU A 296 0.61 13.85 21.90
C LEU A 296 -0.45 14.59 21.08
N HIS A 297 -1.66 14.79 21.61
CA HIS A 297 -2.68 15.63 20.96
C HIS A 297 -2.26 17.10 20.80
N HIS A 298 -1.24 17.57 21.55
CA HIS A 298 -0.89 19.00 21.57
C HIS A 298 0.13 19.46 20.51
N HIS A 299 0.63 18.58 19.62
CA HIS A 299 1.58 18.97 18.58
C HIS A 299 1.09 18.60 17.18
N HIS A 300 0.01 19.26 16.75
CA HIS A 300 -0.50 19.15 15.38
C HIS A 300 0.45 19.86 14.41
N ARG A 301 1.13 19.11 13.54
CA ARG A 301 1.84 19.67 12.38
C ARG A 301 1.31 19.04 11.10
N ILE A 302 1.12 19.90 10.09
CA ILE A 302 0.78 19.54 8.70
C ILE A 302 1.71 18.42 8.16
N GLY A 303 2.96 18.39 8.66
CA GLY A 303 3.92 17.26 8.70
C GLY A 303 3.34 15.85 8.64
N ASP A 304 2.67 15.50 9.73
CA ASP A 304 2.27 14.13 10.02
C ASP A 304 0.99 13.77 9.27
N HIS A 305 0.18 14.77 8.91
CA HIS A 305 -1.01 14.59 8.10
C HIS A 305 -0.67 14.20 6.65
N LEU A 306 0.30 14.85 6.01
CA LEU A 306 0.71 14.51 4.64
C LEU A 306 1.43 13.15 4.59
N ASN A 307 2.27 12.81 5.58
CA ASN A 307 2.85 11.47 5.69
C ASN A 307 1.79 10.39 5.92
N GLY A 308 0.78 10.66 6.75
CA GLY A 308 -0.36 9.77 6.95
C GLY A 308 -1.22 9.59 5.69
N ILE A 309 -1.42 10.63 4.89
CA ILE A 309 -2.16 10.60 3.63
C ILE A 309 -1.38 9.84 2.54
N ILE A 310 -0.05 9.98 2.47
CA ILE A 310 0.79 9.42 1.41
C ILE A 310 1.27 8.00 1.71
N PHE A 311 1.64 7.70 2.97
CA PHE A 311 2.26 6.41 3.34
C PHE A 311 1.40 5.53 4.26
N GLY A 312 0.31 6.07 4.80
CA GLY A 312 -0.51 5.39 5.81
C GLY A 312 0.25 5.18 7.11
N ASP A 313 0.15 6.13 8.04
CA ASP A 313 0.59 5.93 9.43
C ASP A 313 -0.63 5.48 10.27
N TYR A 314 -0.45 4.40 11.01
CA TYR A 314 -1.42 3.78 11.91
C TYR A 314 -1.75 4.68 13.11
N ARG A 315 -0.90 5.67 13.41
CA ARG A 315 -1.06 6.57 14.58
C ARG A 315 -2.07 7.70 14.39
N TYR A 316 -2.49 7.99 13.16
CA TYR A 316 -3.26 9.21 12.86
C TYR A 316 -4.57 8.96 12.07
N PHE A 317 -4.84 7.74 11.65
CA PHE A 317 -6.14 7.41 11.07
C PHE A 317 -7.04 6.91 12.21
N PRO A 318 -8.13 7.61 12.59
CA PRO A 318 -9.13 7.05 13.48
C PRO A 318 -9.86 5.92 12.74
N LEU A 319 -9.23 4.75 12.69
CA LEU A 319 -9.77 3.51 12.15
C LEU A 319 -11.00 3.00 12.92
N MET A 320 -11.35 3.66 14.02
CA MET A 320 -12.61 3.45 14.73
C MET A 320 -13.83 4.07 14.02
N SER A 321 -13.64 5.06 13.14
CA SER A 321 -14.75 5.71 12.40
C SER A 321 -14.71 5.52 10.89
N SER A 322 -13.62 4.99 10.32
CA SER A 322 -13.45 4.85 8.87
C SER A 322 -13.84 3.47 8.36
N THR A 323 -14.81 3.41 7.44
CA THR A 323 -15.28 2.16 6.81
C THR A 323 -14.38 1.62 5.69
N SER A 324 -13.21 2.23 5.47
CA SER A 324 -12.24 1.80 4.46
C SER A 324 -10.83 2.28 4.77
N VAL A 325 -9.84 1.68 4.12
CA VAL A 325 -8.45 2.13 4.19
C VAL A 325 -8.11 3.10 3.03
N PRO A 326 -7.18 4.05 3.23
CA PRO A 326 -6.71 4.94 2.17
C PRO A 326 -6.16 4.22 0.93
N SER A 327 -6.17 4.91 -0.23
CA SER A 327 -5.66 4.35 -1.50
C SER A 327 -4.17 3.98 -1.45
N PHE A 328 -3.35 4.71 -0.69
CA PHE A 328 -1.92 4.47 -0.50
C PHE A 328 -1.60 3.68 0.77
N TRP A 329 -2.62 3.08 1.40
CA TRP A 329 -2.45 2.30 2.61
C TRP A 329 -1.61 1.04 2.38
N SER A 330 -0.71 0.76 3.31
CA SER A 330 -0.10 -0.55 3.50
C SER A 330 0.14 -0.76 5.00
N ILE A 331 -0.20 -1.95 5.50
CA ILE A 331 -0.18 -2.25 6.94
C ILE A 331 1.27 -2.28 7.45
N THR A 332 1.52 -1.69 8.62
CA THR A 332 2.74 -1.92 9.42
C THR A 332 2.30 -2.46 10.77
N PHE A 333 2.72 -3.69 11.08
CA PHE A 333 2.68 -4.15 12.46
C PHE A 333 3.85 -3.49 13.20
N GLY A 334 3.58 -2.84 14.32
CA GLY A 334 4.60 -2.21 15.19
C GLY A 334 5.67 -3.18 15.70
N GLU A 335 5.46 -4.47 15.51
CA GLU A 335 6.48 -5.50 15.53
C GLU A 335 6.61 -6.08 14.11
N GLY A 336 7.36 -5.41 13.25
CA GLY A 336 7.59 -5.81 11.86
C GLY A 336 9.01 -6.37 11.69
N PRO A 337 9.21 -7.35 10.78
CA PRO A 337 10.53 -7.95 10.49
C PRO A 337 11.57 -6.88 10.08
N PRO A 338 12.88 -7.19 10.03
CA PRO A 338 13.98 -6.32 9.56
C PRO A 338 13.84 -5.72 8.12
N ASP A 339 12.66 -5.87 7.53
CA ASP A 339 12.25 -5.59 6.17
C ASP A 339 11.98 -4.11 5.85
N LEU A 340 11.69 -3.24 6.84
CA LEU A 340 11.42 -1.81 6.54
C LEU A 340 12.66 -1.14 5.95
N LEU A 341 13.84 -1.42 6.51
CA LEU A 341 15.11 -0.93 5.96
C LEU A 341 15.38 -1.52 4.58
N LEU A 342 15.04 -2.79 4.37
CA LEU A 342 15.16 -3.45 3.06
C LEU A 342 14.24 -2.81 2.01
N VAL A 343 12.98 -2.51 2.38
CA VAL A 343 12.02 -1.79 1.53
C VAL A 343 12.53 -0.41 1.19
N LEU A 344 12.99 0.35 2.19
CA LEU A 344 13.54 1.70 1.98
C LEU A 344 14.77 1.64 1.08
N PHE A 345 15.67 0.69 1.31
CA PHE A 345 16.86 0.48 0.49
C PHE A 345 16.51 0.21 -0.98
N TRP A 346 15.63 -0.76 -1.25
CA TRP A 346 15.18 -1.05 -2.61
C TRP A 346 14.38 0.09 -3.23
N GLN A 347 13.62 0.82 -2.42
CA GLN A 347 12.90 2.01 -2.85
C GLN A 347 13.85 3.08 -3.36
N ILE A 348 14.90 3.38 -2.60
CA ILE A 348 15.92 4.36 -2.97
C ILE A 348 16.65 3.94 -4.23
N ILE A 349 17.05 2.67 -4.32
CA ILE A 349 17.68 2.13 -5.54
C ILE A 349 16.75 2.32 -6.74
N SER A 350 15.48 1.94 -6.61
CA SER A 350 14.52 2.04 -7.72
C SER A 350 14.31 3.49 -8.16
N ALA A 351 14.27 4.44 -7.22
CA ALA A 351 14.14 5.87 -7.51
C ALA A 351 15.38 6.42 -8.23
N ILE A 352 16.58 6.04 -7.80
CA ILE A 352 17.85 6.44 -8.44
C ILE A 352 17.92 5.86 -9.85
N VAL A 353 17.62 4.58 -10.02
CA VAL A 353 17.64 3.91 -11.34
C VAL A 353 16.66 4.59 -12.29
N PHE A 354 15.43 4.84 -11.85
CA PHE A 354 14.43 5.52 -12.67
C PHE A 354 14.85 6.96 -13.02
N GLY A 355 15.43 7.69 -12.07
CA GLY A 355 16.01 9.01 -12.33
C GLY A 355 17.15 8.99 -13.35
N ALA A 356 18.06 8.03 -13.21
CA ALA A 356 19.24 7.89 -14.06
C ALA A 356 18.90 7.61 -15.53
N VAL A 357 17.74 7.01 -15.83
CA VAL A 357 17.28 6.82 -17.22
C VAL A 357 17.13 8.17 -17.94
N HIS A 358 16.68 9.22 -17.25
CA HIS A 358 16.58 10.56 -17.84
C HIS A 358 17.95 11.19 -18.12
N CYS A 359 18.99 10.78 -17.38
CA CYS A 359 20.36 11.21 -17.62
C CYS A 359 20.97 10.58 -18.89
N LEU A 360 20.38 9.52 -19.46
CA LEU A 360 20.86 8.95 -20.73
C LEU A 360 20.75 9.96 -21.89
N ALA A 361 19.80 10.89 -21.81
CA ALA A 361 19.63 11.98 -22.77
C ALA A 361 20.50 13.21 -22.47
N TRP A 362 21.60 13.08 -21.71
CA TRP A 362 22.42 14.23 -21.29
C TRP A 362 22.97 15.06 -22.46
N ASN A 363 23.33 14.37 -23.54
CA ASN A 363 23.96 14.96 -24.73
C ASN A 363 23.00 15.13 -25.91
N THR A 364 21.67 15.00 -25.71
CA THR A 364 20.71 15.25 -26.79
C THR A 364 20.50 16.75 -27.01
N GLY A 365 20.18 17.11 -28.25
CA GLY A 365 19.88 18.49 -28.63
C GLY A 365 18.46 18.87 -28.23
N PHE A 366 18.30 20.02 -27.61
CA PHE A 366 17.00 20.62 -27.32
C PHE A 366 16.80 21.88 -28.17
N PRO A 367 15.54 22.26 -28.49
CA PRO A 367 15.24 23.45 -29.28
C PRO A 367 15.78 24.76 -28.68
N SER A 368 15.95 24.81 -27.35
CA SER A 368 16.55 25.95 -26.67
C SER A 368 17.55 25.55 -25.59
N ILE A 369 18.51 26.44 -25.33
CA ILE A 369 19.49 26.29 -24.26
C ILE A 369 18.80 26.18 -22.88
N ILE A 370 17.69 26.87 -22.69
CA ILE A 370 16.93 26.86 -21.43
C ILE A 370 16.27 25.48 -21.24
N GLU A 371 15.63 24.93 -22.28
CA GLU A 371 15.03 23.59 -22.25
C GLU A 371 16.07 22.51 -21.94
N MET A 372 17.26 22.60 -22.55
CA MET A 372 18.38 21.70 -22.27
C MET A 372 18.81 21.73 -20.80
N TRP A 373 19.02 22.93 -20.23
CA TRP A 373 19.44 23.03 -18.83
C TRP A 373 18.32 22.66 -17.87
N MET A 374 17.06 23.00 -18.18
CA MET A 374 15.90 22.54 -17.40
C MET A 374 15.86 21.02 -17.34
N TRP A 375 16.09 20.32 -18.47
CA TRP A 375 16.18 18.86 -18.49
C TRP A 375 17.32 18.34 -17.61
N ARG A 376 18.54 18.83 -17.83
CA ARG A 376 19.74 18.34 -17.11
C ARG A 376 19.65 18.54 -15.61
N VAL A 377 19.21 19.73 -15.17
CA VAL A 377 19.03 20.03 -13.75
C VAL A 377 17.94 19.17 -13.15
N SER A 378 16.80 19.00 -13.85
CA SER A 378 15.70 18.17 -13.37
C SER A 378 16.11 16.69 -13.26
N ALA A 379 16.78 16.15 -14.28
CA ALA A 379 17.27 14.76 -14.30
C ALA A 379 18.29 14.49 -13.18
N ALA A 380 19.24 15.41 -12.98
CA ALA A 380 20.20 15.33 -11.88
C ALA A 380 19.50 15.43 -10.51
N TRP A 381 18.53 16.33 -10.37
CA TRP A 381 17.76 16.51 -9.13
C TRP A 381 16.99 15.25 -8.75
N ILE A 382 16.19 14.68 -9.66
CA ILE A 382 15.40 13.48 -9.33
C ILE A 382 16.28 12.26 -9.04
N THR A 383 17.47 12.18 -9.65
CA THR A 383 18.43 11.09 -9.41
C THR A 383 19.09 11.23 -8.04
N GLY A 384 19.44 12.46 -7.63
CA GLY A 384 20.08 12.75 -6.34
C GLY A 384 19.11 12.90 -5.16
N PHE A 385 17.84 13.21 -5.41
CA PHE A 385 16.83 13.51 -4.38
C PHE A 385 16.66 12.40 -3.34
N PRO A 386 16.60 11.08 -3.69
CA PRO A 386 16.48 10.02 -2.70
C PRO A 386 17.63 9.97 -1.69
N LEU A 387 18.86 10.23 -2.15
CA LEU A 387 20.06 10.27 -1.29
C LEU A 387 20.06 11.50 -0.39
N LEU A 388 19.59 12.64 -0.90
CA LEU A 388 19.43 13.86 -0.11
C LEU A 388 18.40 13.66 1.01
N CYS A 389 17.25 13.05 0.71
CA CYS A 389 16.25 12.70 1.72
C CYS A 389 16.83 11.78 2.82
N LEU A 390 17.62 10.78 2.45
CA LEU A 390 18.30 9.91 3.42
C LEU A 390 19.26 10.69 4.32
N LEU A 391 20.10 11.55 3.74
CA LEU A 391 21.05 12.36 4.49
C LEU A 391 20.34 13.29 5.49
N LEU A 392 19.21 13.88 5.07
CA LEU A 392 18.39 14.72 5.94
C LEU A 392 17.71 13.93 7.06
N LEU A 393 17.22 12.72 6.78
CA LEU A 393 16.67 11.84 7.81
C LEU A 393 17.74 11.43 8.82
N TRP A 394 18.93 11.04 8.35
CA TRP A 394 20.06 10.66 9.20
C TRP A 394 20.53 11.82 10.09
N THR A 395 20.71 13.01 9.52
CA THR A 395 21.08 14.21 10.30
C THR A 395 19.99 14.59 11.29
N SER A 396 18.71 14.56 10.88
CA SER A 396 17.59 14.88 11.78
C SER A 396 17.54 13.93 12.99
N ASN A 397 17.89 12.66 12.81
CA ASN A 397 17.93 11.67 13.89
C ASN A 397 19.10 11.93 14.85
N LYS A 398 20.26 12.34 14.33
CA LYS A 398 21.43 12.72 15.14
C LYS A 398 21.21 13.98 15.97
N PHE A 399 20.45 14.95 15.44
CA PHE A 399 20.16 16.22 16.11
C PHE A 399 18.87 16.22 16.94
N GLN A 400 18.28 15.04 17.23
CA GLN A 400 17.07 14.94 18.07
C GLN A 400 17.25 15.55 19.48
N HIS A 401 18.47 15.67 19.97
CA HIS A 401 18.81 16.28 21.26
C HIS A 401 19.49 17.66 21.16
N GLY A 402 19.56 18.27 19.97
CA GLY A 402 20.21 19.56 19.73
C GLY A 402 19.27 20.76 19.69
N SER A 403 19.84 21.97 19.59
CA SER A 403 19.13 23.26 19.57
C SER A 403 18.34 23.56 18.28
N VAL A 404 18.43 22.70 17.27
CA VAL A 404 17.78 22.94 15.97
C VAL A 404 16.32 22.51 16.04
N PRO A 405 15.35 23.43 15.83
CA PRO A 405 13.94 23.08 15.87
C PRO A 405 13.61 22.03 14.80
N ARG A 406 12.96 20.94 15.20
CA ARG A 406 12.43 19.88 14.30
C ARG A 406 11.61 20.44 13.12
N GLY A 407 11.05 21.66 13.28
CA GLY A 407 10.33 22.36 12.22
C GLY A 407 11.16 22.73 11.01
N ILE A 408 12.43 23.11 11.18
CA ILE A 408 13.30 23.48 10.06
C ILE A 408 13.46 22.28 9.12
N PHE A 409 13.79 21.11 9.66
CA PHE A 409 13.88 19.87 8.88
C PHE A 409 12.56 19.52 8.17
N THR A 410 11.41 19.73 8.82
CA THR A 410 10.10 19.50 8.20
C THR A 410 9.84 20.44 7.02
N TYR A 411 10.05 21.75 7.18
CA TYR A 411 9.85 22.72 6.10
C TYR A 411 10.83 22.53 4.95
N THR A 412 12.09 22.20 5.25
CA THR A 412 13.09 21.85 4.23
C THR A 412 12.64 20.64 3.43
N ASN A 413 12.19 19.54 4.07
CA ASN A 413 11.68 18.37 3.35
C ASN A 413 10.49 18.70 2.44
N TYR A 414 9.58 19.57 2.88
CA TYR A 414 8.47 20.02 2.03
C TYR A 414 8.93 20.83 0.82
N GLY A 415 9.88 21.74 1.00
CA GLY A 415 10.47 22.50 -0.11
C GLY A 415 11.16 21.57 -1.12
N LEU A 416 11.90 20.56 -0.65
CA LEU A 416 12.55 19.59 -1.51
C LEU A 416 11.56 18.71 -2.28
N MET A 417 10.47 18.28 -1.62
CA MET A 417 9.39 17.54 -2.27
C MET A 417 8.69 18.38 -3.34
N ALA A 418 8.45 19.67 -3.08
CA ALA A 418 7.88 20.57 -4.08
C ALA A 418 8.82 20.72 -5.29
N LEU A 419 10.13 20.88 -5.07
CA LEU A 419 11.13 20.90 -6.13
C LEU A 419 11.18 19.59 -6.92
N TYR A 420 11.04 18.44 -6.25
CA TYR A 420 10.90 17.14 -6.91
C TYR A 420 9.68 17.12 -7.85
N VAL A 421 8.52 17.60 -7.41
CA VAL A 421 7.31 17.66 -8.25
C VAL A 421 7.51 18.58 -9.46
N VAL A 422 8.14 19.74 -9.28
CA VAL A 422 8.46 20.67 -10.37
C VAL A 422 9.41 20.03 -11.39
N ALA A 423 10.49 19.39 -10.91
CA ALA A 423 11.43 18.67 -11.77
C ALA A 423 10.75 17.54 -12.55
N ARG A 424 9.80 16.83 -11.93
CA ARG A 424 9.00 15.79 -12.58
C ARG A 424 8.08 16.35 -13.67
N VAL A 425 7.39 17.44 -13.40
CA VAL A 425 6.55 18.11 -14.41
C VAL A 425 7.41 18.58 -15.59
N ALA A 426 8.61 19.10 -15.34
CA ALA A 426 9.53 19.47 -16.41
C ALA A 426 9.94 18.26 -17.27
N LEU A 427 10.32 17.13 -16.65
CA LEU A 427 10.72 15.92 -17.38
C LEU A 427 9.56 15.24 -18.12
N LEU A 428 8.31 15.47 -17.71
CA LEU A 428 7.12 15.01 -18.44
C LEU A 428 6.76 15.92 -19.62
N THR A 429 7.04 17.22 -19.53
CA THR A 429 6.62 18.20 -20.54
C THR A 429 7.68 18.48 -21.61
N LEU A 430 8.97 18.51 -21.25
CA LEU A 430 10.07 18.79 -22.18
C LEU A 430 10.19 17.79 -23.35
N PRO A 431 9.90 16.48 -23.22
CA PRO A 431 9.88 15.59 -24.38
C PRO A 431 8.86 15.98 -25.46
N PHE A 432 7.84 16.76 -25.13
CA PHE A 432 6.90 17.30 -26.11
C PHE A 432 7.44 18.56 -26.79
N THR A 433 8.32 19.31 -26.12
CA THR A 433 8.89 20.53 -26.71
C THR A 433 9.91 20.22 -27.79
N THR A 434 10.65 19.10 -27.65
CA THR A 434 11.60 18.60 -28.66
C THR A 434 10.93 18.20 -29.97
N LEU A 435 9.61 17.92 -29.94
CA LEU A 435 8.83 17.59 -31.14
C LEU A 435 8.68 18.75 -32.14
N ARG A 436 8.91 19.99 -31.69
CA ARG A 436 8.75 21.20 -32.52
C ARG A 436 9.88 21.37 -33.54
N ASP A 437 11.05 20.79 -33.26
CA ASP A 437 12.24 20.93 -34.09
C ASP A 437 12.92 19.57 -34.30
N LEU A 438 12.24 18.69 -35.03
CA LEU A 438 12.71 17.34 -35.31
C LEU A 438 13.46 17.28 -36.64
N PRO A 439 14.70 16.75 -36.66
CA PRO A 439 15.42 16.54 -37.92
C PRO A 439 14.74 15.44 -38.75
N GLN A 440 14.81 15.56 -40.08
CA GLN A 440 14.16 14.66 -41.05
C GLN A 440 14.32 13.15 -40.78
N PRO A 441 15.49 12.63 -40.34
CA PRO A 441 15.66 11.20 -40.02
C PRO A 441 14.70 10.69 -38.92
N MET A 442 14.17 11.57 -38.07
CA MET A 442 13.22 11.20 -37.01
C MET A 442 11.87 10.73 -37.56
N PHE A 443 11.48 11.18 -38.74
CA PHE A 443 10.20 10.83 -39.37
C PHE A 443 10.26 9.56 -40.21
N LYS A 444 11.46 9.00 -40.44
CA LYS A 444 11.61 7.76 -41.20
C LYS A 444 10.95 6.59 -40.46
N ASP A 445 10.01 5.91 -41.12
CA ASP A 445 9.31 4.76 -40.56
C ASP A 445 10.06 3.44 -40.82
N ILE A 446 9.65 2.40 -40.10
CA ILE A 446 10.19 1.04 -40.24
C ILE A 446 9.57 0.41 -41.48
N LYS A 447 10.41 0.07 -42.46
CA LYS A 447 10.02 -0.76 -43.60
C LYS A 447 9.81 -2.22 -43.17
N TRP A 448 8.62 -2.58 -42.71
CA TRP A 448 8.31 -3.91 -42.15
C TRP A 448 8.56 -5.07 -43.14
N HIS A 449 8.29 -4.85 -44.43
CA HIS A 449 8.59 -5.83 -45.49
C HIS A 449 10.09 -6.19 -45.60
N SER A 450 10.99 -5.30 -45.16
CA SER A 450 12.44 -5.59 -45.13
C SER A 450 12.88 -6.37 -43.89
N VAL A 451 12.04 -6.38 -42.85
CA VAL A 451 12.30 -7.10 -41.58
C VAL A 451 11.85 -8.55 -41.73
N PHE A 452 10.66 -8.76 -42.29
CA PHE A 452 10.14 -10.08 -42.61
C PHE A 452 10.42 -10.38 -44.08
N LYS A 453 11.62 -10.89 -44.38
CA LYS A 453 11.90 -11.47 -45.70
C LYS A 453 11.07 -12.76 -45.82
N PHE A 454 9.89 -12.64 -46.43
CA PHE A 454 9.11 -13.79 -46.92
C PHE A 454 9.44 -14.05 -48.38
#